data_AF-A0A947KP56-F1
#
_entry.id   AF-A0A947KP56-F1
#
_cell.length_a   1.000
_cell.length_b   1.000
_cell.length_c   1.000
_cell.angle_alpha   90.00
_cell.angle_beta   90.00
_cell.angle_gamma   90.00
#
_symmetry.space_group_name_H-M   'P 1'
#
loop_
_entity.id
_entity.type
_entity.pdbx_description
1 polymer ?
#
loop_
_entity_poly.entity_id
_entity_poly.type
_entity_poly.pdbx_seq_one_letter_code
_entity_poly.pdbx_strand_id
1 'polypeptide(L)'
;MSAIHLTCPACGRLQTVAEFVEEPVMACPACGQALVLMERKPGNPGLEVKWREPLRSHEQAAHADAPGSADNVPGLPALVARRSASMARDTHWAQAHALRVWLSALIFLVLAGGLAYIRFYGGWPGMPLETLKSYGMLAIAAAYLFVIGLALRDNMFDGLLAIVVPLYPFYYLFFSSSALFTRALVGALLVAFGYDTLLYLQGWAGVVSDAVHHWIQRV
;
A
#
# COMPACT_ATOMS: atom_id res chain seq x y z
N MET A 1 -10.37 9.30 8.84
CA MET A 1 -9.75 10.33 9.69
C MET A 1 -10.86 11.14 10.31
N SER A 2 -11.17 10.90 11.57
CA SER A 2 -12.14 11.70 12.33
C SER A 2 -11.50 13.03 12.71
N ALA A 3 -12.21 14.13 12.47
CA ALA A 3 -11.80 15.44 12.91
C ALA A 3 -12.55 15.79 14.19
N ILE A 4 -11.85 16.26 15.24
CA ILE A 4 -12.49 16.69 16.48
C ILE A 4 -12.70 18.20 16.38
N HIS A 5 -13.95 18.64 16.54
CA HIS A 5 -14.29 20.04 16.57
C HIS A 5 -14.30 20.53 18.02
N LEU A 6 -13.37 21.44 18.36
CA LEU A 6 -13.29 22.06 19.68
C LEU A 6 -13.62 23.54 19.55
N THR A 7 -14.49 24.05 20.41
CA THR A 7 -14.82 25.48 20.45
C THR A 7 -13.97 26.15 21.51
N CYS A 8 -13.25 27.21 21.15
CA CYS A 8 -12.42 27.93 22.12
C CYS A 8 -13.30 28.68 23.14
N PRO A 9 -13.12 28.49 24.46
CA PRO A 9 -13.96 29.13 25.46
C PRO A 9 -13.76 30.64 25.55
N ALA A 10 -12.60 31.15 25.12
CA ALA A 10 -12.28 32.58 25.18
C ALA A 10 -12.84 33.35 23.97
N CYS A 11 -12.69 32.82 22.75
CA CYS A 11 -13.05 33.53 21.52
C CYS A 11 -14.24 32.93 20.75
N GLY A 12 -14.80 31.80 21.18
CA GLY A 12 -15.94 31.13 20.55
C GLY A 12 -15.66 30.51 19.18
N ARG A 13 -14.42 30.57 18.69
CA ARG A 13 -14.07 30.05 17.36
C ARG A 13 -14.00 28.51 17.38
N LEU A 14 -14.66 27.88 16.41
CA LEU A 14 -14.57 26.44 16.17
C LEU A 14 -13.20 26.11 15.56
N GLN A 15 -12.51 25.12 16.11
CA GLN A 15 -11.24 24.62 15.62
C GLN A 15 -11.32 23.13 15.33
N THR A 16 -10.64 22.73 14.26
CA THR A 16 -10.55 21.35 13.82
C THR A 16 -9.18 20.83 14.22
N VAL A 17 -9.14 19.90 15.17
CA VAL A 17 -7.90 19.32 15.68
C VAL A 17 -7.81 17.87 15.20
N ALA A 18 -6.63 17.47 14.73
CA ALA A 18 -6.35 16.10 14.38
C ALA A 18 -6.37 15.23 15.65
N GLU A 19 -6.89 14.01 15.54
CA GLU A 19 -7.09 13.10 16.67
C GLU A 19 -5.81 12.68 17.42
N PHE A 20 -4.63 12.97 16.86
CA PHE A 20 -3.34 12.45 17.32
C PHE A 20 -2.41 13.52 17.95
N VAL A 21 -2.96 14.59 18.53
CA VAL A 21 -2.15 15.55 19.27
C VAL A 21 -1.91 15.01 20.68
N GLU A 22 -0.68 14.55 20.94
CA GLU A 22 -0.26 14.02 22.26
C GLU A 22 -0.05 15.13 23.31
N GLU A 23 -0.01 16.40 22.89
CA GLU A 23 0.16 17.53 23.81
C GLU A 23 -1.16 17.85 24.51
N PRO A 24 -1.21 17.82 25.86
CA PRO A 24 -2.43 18.04 26.64
C PRO A 24 -2.93 19.49 26.57
N VAL A 25 -2.09 20.42 26.11
CA VAL A 25 -2.38 21.85 26.05
C VAL A 25 -1.94 22.38 24.70
N MET A 26 -2.90 22.92 23.94
CA MET A 26 -2.63 23.57 22.65
C MET A 26 -3.11 25.03 22.70
N ALA A 27 -2.35 25.95 22.11
CA ALA A 27 -2.75 27.35 22.06
C ALA A 27 -3.78 27.59 20.95
N CYS A 28 -4.82 28.36 21.24
CA CYS A 28 -5.80 28.79 20.25
C CYS A 28 -5.12 29.70 19.20
N PRO A 29 -5.06 29.34 17.90
CA PRO A 29 -4.51 30.21 16.85
C PRO A 29 -5.14 31.59 16.72
N ALA A 30 -6.37 31.79 17.21
CA ALA A 30 -7.04 33.08 17.10
C ALA A 30 -6.71 34.04 18.26
N CYS A 31 -6.57 33.52 19.49
CA CYS A 31 -6.43 34.38 20.68
C CYS A 31 -5.26 34.01 21.59
N GLY A 32 -4.50 32.95 21.29
CA GLY A 32 -3.36 32.49 22.07
C GLY A 32 -3.70 31.78 23.39
N GLN A 33 -4.97 31.75 23.80
CA GLN A 33 -5.40 31.08 25.04
C GLN A 33 -5.11 29.57 24.98
N ALA A 34 -4.60 29.01 26.09
CA ALA A 34 -4.43 27.57 26.26
C ALA A 34 -5.80 26.85 26.23
N LEU A 35 -5.93 25.86 25.34
CA LEU A 35 -7.03 24.92 25.26
C LEU A 35 -6.63 23.65 26.00
N VAL A 36 -7.33 23.36 27.09
CA VAL A 36 -7.18 22.09 27.81
C VAL A 36 -7.95 21.04 27.02
N LEU A 37 -7.23 20.03 26.51
CA LEU A 37 -7.86 18.90 25.85
C LEU A 37 -8.62 18.09 26.91
N MET A 38 -9.92 17.87 26.71
CA MET A 38 -10.69 17.07 27.67
C MET A 38 -10.09 15.67 27.77
N GLU A 39 -9.81 15.26 29.00
CA GLU A 39 -9.22 13.96 29.30
C GLU A 39 -10.10 12.86 28.69
N ARG A 40 -9.52 12.10 27.76
CA ARG A 40 -10.25 11.07 27.04
C ARG A 40 -10.71 10.03 28.07
N LYS A 41 -12.02 9.85 28.20
CA LYS A 41 -12.55 8.71 28.94
C LYS A 41 -11.96 7.45 28.28
N PRO A 42 -11.18 6.61 29.00
CA PRO A 42 -10.51 5.47 28.39
C PRO A 42 -11.57 4.61 27.71
N GLY A 43 -11.44 4.48 26.39
CA GLY A 43 -12.37 3.72 25.56
C GLY A 43 -12.38 2.26 26.01
N ASN A 44 -13.54 1.60 25.86
CA ASN A 44 -13.76 0.21 26.23
C ASN A 44 -12.56 -0.69 25.85
N PRO A 45 -12.07 -1.55 26.76
CA PRO A 45 -10.83 -2.33 26.60
C PRO A 45 -10.89 -3.45 25.54
N GLY A 46 -11.75 -3.37 24.52
CA GLY A 46 -11.98 -4.42 23.54
C GLY A 46 -11.48 -4.17 22.12
N LEU A 47 -10.97 -2.97 21.81
CA LEU A 47 -10.46 -2.62 20.48
C LEU A 47 -9.04 -2.07 20.60
N GLU A 48 -8.08 -2.98 20.77
CA GLU A 48 -6.67 -2.68 20.56
C GLU A 48 -6.47 -2.36 19.08
N VAL A 49 -6.45 -1.07 18.77
CA VAL A 49 -5.93 -0.61 17.48
C VAL A 49 -4.44 -0.96 17.49
N LYS A 50 -4.07 -2.01 16.75
CA LYS A 50 -2.67 -2.38 16.52
C LYS A 50 -2.00 -1.24 15.75
N TRP A 51 -1.43 -0.30 16.50
CA TRP A 51 -0.64 0.78 15.95
C TRP A 51 0.52 0.16 15.18
N ARG A 52 0.52 0.36 13.85
CA ARG A 52 1.67 0.04 13.03
C ARG A 52 2.69 1.13 13.32
N GLU A 53 3.67 0.83 14.19
CA GLU A 53 4.79 1.72 14.47
C GLU A 53 5.36 2.23 13.14
N PRO A 54 5.33 3.54 12.85
CA PRO A 54 6.09 4.06 11.73
C PRO A 54 7.55 3.70 12.00
N LEU A 55 8.20 3.05 11.03
CA LEU A 55 9.61 2.67 11.08
C LEU A 55 10.41 3.87 11.60
N ARG A 56 10.75 3.87 12.90
CA ARG A 56 11.65 4.85 13.48
C ARG A 56 13.00 4.57 12.84
N SER A 57 13.37 5.42 11.91
CA SER A 57 14.74 5.55 11.40
C SER A 57 15.67 5.66 12.61
N HIS A 58 16.46 4.60 12.81
CA HIS A 58 17.22 4.31 14.01
C HIS A 58 18.52 5.13 14.12
N GLU A 59 18.50 6.38 13.69
CA GLU A 59 19.73 7.15 13.45
C GLU A 59 19.62 8.57 13.99
N GLN A 60 19.57 8.69 15.33
CA GLN A 60 19.99 9.87 16.08
C GLN A 60 19.99 9.58 17.59
N ALA A 61 20.88 8.70 18.02
CA ALA A 61 21.22 8.53 19.43
C ALA A 61 22.74 8.49 19.58
N ALA A 62 23.37 9.66 19.44
CA ALA A 62 24.72 9.92 19.94
C ALA A 62 24.97 11.44 19.96
N HIS A 63 24.33 12.16 20.89
CA HIS A 63 24.99 13.33 21.45
C HIS A 63 24.75 13.38 22.95
N ALA A 64 25.85 13.08 23.65
CA ALA A 64 25.99 13.04 25.08
C ALA A 64 25.85 14.43 25.71
N ASP A 65 25.15 14.44 26.84
CA ASP A 65 25.37 15.22 28.05
C ASP A 65 26.21 16.50 27.96
N ALA A 66 25.52 17.64 27.93
CA ALA A 66 26.05 18.91 28.41
C ALA A 66 25.07 19.49 29.45
N PRO A 67 25.50 19.75 30.70
CA PRO A 67 24.64 20.30 31.73
C PRO A 67 24.63 21.84 31.68
N GLY A 68 23.43 22.41 31.87
CA GLY A 68 23.25 23.70 32.53
C GLY A 68 23.42 24.97 31.69
N SER A 69 22.35 25.40 31.02
CA SER A 69 22.12 26.82 30.77
C SER A 69 20.61 27.10 30.73
N ALA A 70 20.05 27.42 31.89
CA ALA A 70 18.74 28.02 32.03
C ALA A 70 18.88 29.50 31.69
N ASP A 71 18.56 29.89 30.44
CA ASP A 71 18.05 31.23 30.07
C ASP A 71 17.96 31.50 28.55
N ASN A 72 18.25 30.53 27.67
CA ASN A 72 18.03 30.73 26.24
C ASN A 72 16.66 30.23 25.81
N VAL A 73 15.62 31.05 26.00
CA VAL A 73 14.37 30.93 25.25
C VAL A 73 14.72 31.12 23.77
N PRO A 74 14.67 30.06 22.93
CA PRO A 74 15.03 30.20 21.53
C PRO A 74 14.07 31.20 20.90
N GLY A 75 14.59 32.31 20.37
CA GLY A 75 13.78 33.28 19.68
C GLY A 75 12.88 32.59 18.65
N LEU A 76 11.59 32.94 18.67
CA LEU A 76 10.57 32.52 17.71
C LEU A 76 11.00 32.44 16.23
N PRO A 77 11.96 33.22 15.69
CA PRO A 77 12.36 33.12 14.28
C PRO A 77 12.97 31.76 13.89
N ALA A 78 13.67 31.08 14.80
CA ALA A 78 14.37 29.83 14.49
C ALA A 78 13.39 28.64 14.35
N LEU A 79 12.29 28.65 15.10
CA LEU A 79 11.25 27.62 15.02
C LEU A 79 10.43 27.73 13.73
N VAL A 80 10.19 28.94 13.23
CA VAL A 80 9.48 29.17 11.96
C VAL A 80 10.33 28.71 10.76
N ALA A 81 11.63 28.99 10.78
CA ALA A 81 12.56 28.53 9.74
C ALA A 81 12.72 26.99 9.71
N ARG A 82 12.62 26.33 10.87
CA ARG A 82 12.67 24.86 10.94
C ARG A 82 11.41 24.19 10.36
N ARG A 83 10.24 24.83 10.52
CA ARG A 83 8.95 24.33 10.02
C ARG A 83 8.79 24.48 8.51
N SER A 84 9.36 25.53 7.91
CA SER A 84 9.36 25.68 6.44
C SER A 84 10.25 24.65 5.75
N ALA A 85 11.37 24.28 6.36
CA ALA A 85 12.27 23.24 5.83
C ALA A 85 11.67 21.82 5.86
N SER A 86 10.81 21.50 6.84
CA SER A 86 10.12 20.20 6.89
C SER A 86 9.03 20.09 5.82
N MET A 87 8.24 21.15 5.62
CA MET A 87 7.20 21.17 4.57
C MET A 87 7.77 21.02 3.16
N ALA A 88 8.96 21.57 2.90
CA ALA A 88 9.63 21.42 1.60
C ALA A 88 10.11 19.98 1.34
N ARG A 89 10.41 19.18 2.37
CA ARG A 89 10.75 17.76 2.18
C ARG A 89 9.53 16.95 1.79
N ASP A 90 8.39 17.18 2.44
CA ASP A 90 7.16 16.41 2.20
C ASP A 90 6.66 16.53 0.75
N THR A 91 6.80 17.70 0.14
CA THR A 91 6.42 17.92 -1.27
C THR A 91 7.28 17.10 -2.24
N HIS A 92 8.59 16.98 -2.00
CA HIS A 92 9.48 16.17 -2.83
C HIS A 92 9.14 14.67 -2.78
N TRP A 93 8.78 14.13 -1.60
CA TRP A 93 8.35 12.73 -1.47
C TRP A 93 7.02 12.48 -2.21
N ALA A 94 6.08 13.40 -2.10
CA ALA A 94 4.80 13.31 -2.80
C ALA A 94 4.99 13.32 -4.33
N GLN A 95 5.85 14.21 -4.85
CA GLN A 95 6.18 14.26 -6.27
C GLN A 95 6.86 12.98 -6.77
N ALA A 96 7.82 12.45 -6.01
CA ALA A 96 8.50 11.21 -6.36
C ALA A 96 7.53 10.02 -6.41
N HIS A 97 6.56 9.95 -5.48
CA HIS A 97 5.53 8.92 -5.50
C HIS A 97 4.60 9.06 -6.71
N ALA A 98 4.15 10.28 -7.03
CA ALA A 98 3.31 10.54 -8.18
C ALA A 98 4.00 10.14 -9.50
N LEU A 99 5.29 10.46 -9.65
CA LEU A 99 6.10 10.07 -10.81
C LEU A 99 6.22 8.54 -10.94
N ARG A 100 6.43 7.82 -9.82
CA ARG A 100 6.49 6.35 -9.82
C ARG A 100 5.16 5.72 -10.26
N VAL A 101 4.05 6.24 -9.75
CA VAL A 101 2.71 5.78 -10.14
C VAL A 101 2.48 6.02 -11.64
N TRP A 102 2.77 7.23 -12.12
CA TRP A 102 2.60 7.57 -13.52
C TRP A 102 3.47 6.72 -14.45
N LEU A 103 4.74 6.51 -14.09
CA LEU A 103 5.65 5.64 -14.83
C LEU A 103 5.15 4.20 -14.88
N SER A 104 4.65 3.66 -13.76
CA SER A 104 4.09 2.31 -13.72
C SER A 104 2.84 2.17 -14.61
N ALA A 105 1.99 3.20 -14.65
CA ALA A 105 0.82 3.22 -15.52
C ALA A 105 1.21 3.28 -17.01
N LEU A 106 2.23 4.06 -17.36
CA LEU A 106 2.76 4.12 -18.73
C LEU A 106 3.34 2.77 -19.16
N ILE A 107 4.14 2.13 -18.30
CA ILE A 107 4.70 0.80 -18.55
C ILE A 107 3.58 -0.23 -18.74
N PHE A 108 2.55 -0.20 -17.89
CA PHE A 108 1.37 -1.06 -18.04
C PHE A 108 0.71 -0.85 -19.39
N LEU A 109 0.45 0.40 -19.79
CA LEU A 109 -0.26 0.71 -21.05
C LEU A 109 0.55 0.24 -22.27
N VAL A 110 1.86 0.49 -22.28
CA VAL A 110 2.76 0.07 -23.36
C VAL A 110 2.86 -1.45 -23.42
N LEU A 111 3.04 -2.14 -22.28
CA LEU A 111 3.14 -3.60 -22.25
C LEU A 111 1.81 -4.29 -22.57
N ALA A 112 0.70 -3.84 -21.97
CA ALA A 112 -0.61 -4.42 -22.20
C ALA A 112 -1.04 -4.21 -23.66
N GLY A 113 -0.89 -2.99 -24.18
CA GLY A 113 -1.17 -2.68 -25.58
C GLY A 113 -0.27 -3.45 -26.53
N GLY A 114 1.04 -3.52 -26.27
CA GLY A 114 2.00 -4.26 -27.09
C GLY A 114 1.72 -5.77 -27.11
N LEU A 115 1.50 -6.39 -25.95
CA LEU A 115 1.19 -7.81 -25.85
C LEU A 115 -0.17 -8.16 -26.47
N ALA A 116 -1.19 -7.32 -26.24
CA ALA A 116 -2.50 -7.51 -26.87
C ALA A 116 -2.42 -7.34 -28.39
N TYR A 117 -1.67 -6.35 -28.88
CA TYR A 117 -1.46 -6.14 -30.31
C TYR A 117 -0.76 -7.35 -30.95
N ILE A 118 0.36 -7.82 -30.37
CA ILE A 118 1.06 -9.02 -30.84
C ILE A 118 0.10 -10.22 -30.87
N ARG A 119 -0.71 -10.38 -29.83
CA ARG A 119 -1.64 -11.49 -29.72
C ARG A 119 -2.73 -11.46 -30.80
N PHE A 120 -3.37 -10.32 -31.05
CA PHE A 120 -4.59 -10.28 -31.87
C PHE A 120 -4.34 -9.86 -33.33
N TYR A 121 -3.27 -9.13 -33.65
CA TYR A 121 -3.09 -8.49 -34.96
C TYR A 121 -1.98 -9.06 -35.84
N GLY A 122 -1.14 -9.98 -35.35
CA GLY A 122 -0.08 -10.53 -36.20
C GLY A 122 0.70 -11.71 -35.65
N GLY A 123 0.47 -12.09 -34.39
CA GLY A 123 1.33 -13.04 -33.71
C GLY A 123 2.76 -12.52 -33.62
N TRP A 124 3.67 -13.38 -33.19
CA TRP A 124 5.10 -13.13 -33.34
C TRP A 124 5.56 -13.78 -34.65
N PRO A 125 6.31 -13.08 -35.53
CA PRO A 125 6.73 -13.65 -36.80
C PRO A 125 7.51 -14.95 -36.58
N GLY A 126 7.06 -16.02 -37.23
CA GLY A 126 7.66 -17.36 -37.10
C GLY A 126 7.24 -18.16 -35.86
N MET A 127 6.33 -17.65 -35.03
CA MET A 127 5.79 -18.39 -33.89
C MET A 127 4.31 -18.71 -34.09
N PRO A 128 3.90 -19.99 -34.01
CA PRO A 128 2.48 -20.33 -34.06
C PRO A 128 1.75 -19.77 -32.84
N LEU A 129 0.51 -19.31 -33.06
CA LEU A 129 -0.30 -18.63 -32.03
C LEU A 129 -0.52 -19.49 -30.78
N GLU A 130 -0.64 -20.81 -30.94
CA GLU A 130 -0.81 -21.75 -29.83
C GLU A 130 0.43 -21.81 -28.92
N THR A 131 1.63 -21.72 -29.50
CA THR A 131 2.88 -21.63 -28.72
C THR A 131 2.98 -20.29 -27.98
N LEU A 132 2.49 -19.20 -28.59
CA LEU A 132 2.42 -17.91 -27.92
C LEU A 132 1.47 -17.96 -26.70
N LYS A 133 0.31 -18.60 -26.85
CA LYS A 133 -0.64 -18.81 -25.74
C LYS A 133 -0.04 -19.66 -24.63
N SER A 134 0.63 -20.77 -24.97
CA SER A 134 1.24 -21.65 -23.96
C SER A 134 2.35 -20.95 -23.17
N TYR A 135 3.19 -20.14 -23.85
CA TYR A 135 4.16 -19.29 -23.16
C TYR A 135 3.50 -18.19 -22.31
N GLY A 136 2.41 -17.58 -22.79
CA GLY A 136 1.64 -16.61 -22.02
C GLY A 136 1.07 -17.20 -20.72
N MET A 137 0.48 -18.39 -20.78
CA MET A 137 0.00 -19.11 -19.59
C MET A 137 1.15 -19.46 -18.64
N LEU A 138 2.29 -19.93 -19.16
CA LEU A 138 3.47 -20.24 -18.36
C LEU A 138 4.04 -18.98 -17.69
N ALA A 139 4.04 -17.84 -18.39
CA ALA A 139 4.43 -16.56 -17.83
C ALA A 139 3.50 -16.11 -16.70
N ILE A 140 2.18 -16.30 -16.83
CA ILE A 140 1.23 -16.02 -15.75
C ILE A 140 1.46 -16.95 -14.56
N ALA A 141 1.71 -18.25 -14.79
CA ALA A 141 2.02 -19.19 -13.71
C ALA A 141 3.32 -18.81 -12.97
N ALA A 142 4.37 -18.43 -13.71
CA ALA A 142 5.62 -17.94 -13.11
C ALA A 142 5.41 -16.65 -12.32
N ALA A 143 4.63 -15.70 -12.85
CA ALA A 143 4.24 -14.49 -12.15
C ALA A 143 3.45 -14.78 -10.87
N TYR A 144 2.54 -15.75 -10.91
CA TYR A 144 1.77 -16.19 -9.75
C TYR A 144 2.66 -16.71 -8.62
N LEU A 145 3.60 -17.60 -8.93
CA LEU A 145 4.58 -18.11 -7.96
C LEU A 145 5.50 -17.00 -7.42
N PHE A 146 5.93 -16.08 -8.29
CA PHE A 146 6.74 -14.94 -7.89
C PHE A 146 5.99 -14.04 -6.90
N VAL A 147 4.70 -13.79 -7.12
CA VAL A 147 3.86 -12.99 -6.23
C VAL A 147 3.65 -13.68 -4.88
N ILE A 148 3.53 -15.01 -4.84
CA ILE A 148 3.51 -15.77 -3.58
C ILE A 148 4.82 -15.56 -2.81
N GLY A 149 5.97 -15.65 -3.49
CA GLY A 149 7.28 -15.39 -2.89
C GLY A 149 7.39 -13.97 -2.33
N LEU A 150 6.86 -12.98 -3.06
CA LEU A 150 6.80 -11.59 -2.61
C LEU A 150 5.92 -11.45 -1.36
N ALA A 151 4.74 -12.08 -1.35
CA ALA A 151 3.83 -12.08 -0.21
C ALA A 151 4.48 -12.70 1.03
N LEU A 152 5.14 -13.87 0.90
CA LEU A 152 5.88 -14.52 1.99
C LEU A 152 6.99 -13.63 2.56
N ARG A 153 7.70 -12.90 1.69
CA ARG A 153 8.79 -12.00 2.09
C ARG A 153 8.28 -10.80 2.89
N ASP A 154 7.15 -10.23 2.48
CA ASP A 154 6.60 -9.03 3.10
C ASP A 154 5.80 -9.36 4.37
N ASN A 155 5.01 -10.45 4.37
CA ASN A 155 4.23 -10.95 5.51
C ASN A 155 3.91 -12.46 5.36
N MET A 156 4.42 -13.28 6.29
CA MET A 156 4.24 -14.74 6.25
C MET A 156 2.76 -15.17 6.24
N PHE A 157 1.87 -14.45 6.92
CA PHE A 157 0.43 -14.77 6.93
C PHE A 157 -0.21 -14.53 5.56
N ASP A 158 0.11 -13.42 4.90
CA ASP A 158 -0.36 -13.14 3.54
C ASP A 158 0.21 -14.15 2.55
N GLY A 159 1.46 -14.56 2.71
CA GLY A 159 2.07 -15.62 1.91
C GLY A 159 1.41 -17.00 2.10
N LEU A 160 0.97 -17.33 3.32
CA LEU A 160 0.26 -18.58 3.57
C LEU A 160 -1.16 -18.55 2.98
N LEU A 161 -1.87 -17.42 3.10
CA LEU A 161 -3.14 -17.20 2.41
C LEU A 161 -2.99 -17.26 0.89
N ALA A 162 -1.88 -16.73 0.35
CA ALA A 162 -1.53 -16.78 -1.06
C ALA A 162 -1.35 -18.20 -1.61
N ILE A 163 -0.95 -19.16 -0.76
CA ILE A 163 -0.83 -20.58 -1.10
C ILE A 163 -2.18 -21.31 -0.99
N VAL A 164 -2.94 -21.02 0.07
CA VAL A 164 -4.17 -21.76 0.40
C VAL A 164 -5.37 -21.29 -0.44
N VAL A 165 -5.49 -19.98 -0.65
CA VAL A 165 -6.65 -19.38 -1.31
C VAL A 165 -6.30 -19.07 -2.76
N PRO A 166 -6.91 -19.76 -3.75
CA PRO A 166 -6.67 -19.47 -5.16
C PRO A 166 -7.03 -18.02 -5.48
N LEU A 167 -6.30 -17.42 -6.42
CA LEU A 167 -6.40 -16.00 -6.79
C LEU A 167 -6.01 -14.97 -5.71
N TYR A 168 -5.78 -15.37 -4.45
CA TYR A 168 -5.30 -14.45 -3.41
C TYR A 168 -3.98 -13.76 -3.75
N PRO A 169 -2.99 -14.39 -4.43
CA PRO A 169 -1.78 -13.69 -4.86
C PRO A 169 -2.07 -12.44 -5.69
N PHE A 170 -3.03 -12.50 -6.62
CA PHE A 170 -3.39 -11.34 -7.42
C PHE A 170 -4.07 -10.25 -6.57
N TYR A 171 -4.96 -10.63 -5.66
CA TYR A 171 -5.54 -9.68 -4.69
C TYR A 171 -4.45 -8.98 -3.86
N TYR A 172 -3.52 -9.76 -3.29
CA TYR A 172 -2.39 -9.24 -2.54
C TYR A 172 -1.55 -8.27 -3.38
N LEU A 173 -1.25 -8.63 -4.62
CA LEU A 173 -0.45 -7.79 -5.51
C LEU A 173 -1.12 -6.44 -5.76
N PHE A 174 -2.40 -6.40 -6.11
CA PHE A 174 -3.09 -5.16 -6.52
C PHE A 174 -3.55 -4.28 -5.37
N PHE A 175 -3.88 -4.85 -4.21
CA PHE A 175 -4.42 -4.08 -3.09
C PHE A 175 -3.41 -3.86 -1.96
N SER A 176 -2.59 -4.86 -1.64
CA SER A 176 -1.71 -4.81 -0.46
C SER A 176 -0.25 -4.44 -0.79
N SER A 177 0.31 -4.93 -1.90
CA SER A 177 1.74 -4.77 -2.20
C SER A 177 2.10 -3.39 -2.76
N SER A 178 3.11 -2.70 -2.24
CA SER A 178 3.57 -1.41 -2.82
C SER A 178 4.39 -1.56 -4.12
N ALA A 179 4.54 -2.77 -4.66
CA ALA A 179 5.32 -3.07 -5.87
C ALA A 179 4.61 -2.65 -7.16
N LEU A 180 4.56 -1.34 -7.43
CA LEU A 180 3.87 -0.72 -8.58
C LEU A 180 4.32 -1.31 -9.94
N PHE A 181 5.61 -1.58 -10.12
CA PHE A 181 6.13 -2.16 -11.37
C PHE A 181 5.69 -3.60 -11.58
N THR A 182 5.67 -4.40 -10.52
CA THR A 182 5.18 -5.79 -10.57
C THR A 182 3.69 -5.82 -10.89
N ARG A 183 2.89 -4.91 -10.29
CA ARG A 183 1.47 -4.74 -10.63
C ARG A 183 1.28 -4.44 -12.12
N ALA A 184 2.06 -3.52 -12.68
CA ALA A 184 2.01 -3.17 -14.09
C ALA A 184 2.36 -4.36 -15.00
N LEU A 185 3.45 -5.08 -14.68
CA LEU A 185 3.89 -6.24 -15.45
C LEU A 185 2.86 -7.39 -15.43
N VAL A 186 2.43 -7.80 -14.24
CA VAL A 186 1.46 -8.89 -14.07
C VAL A 186 0.10 -8.48 -14.63
N GLY A 187 -0.32 -7.23 -14.43
CA GLY A 187 -1.52 -6.68 -15.04
C GLY A 187 -1.50 -6.75 -16.56
N ALA A 188 -0.39 -6.39 -17.20
CA ALA A 188 -0.25 -6.48 -18.65
C ALA A 188 -0.33 -7.93 -19.16
N LEU A 189 0.30 -8.88 -18.45
CA LEU A 189 0.19 -10.31 -18.74
C LEU A 189 -1.25 -10.81 -18.60
N LEU A 190 -1.95 -10.42 -17.53
CA LEU A 190 -3.35 -10.78 -17.30
C LEU A 190 -4.28 -10.19 -18.37
N VAL A 191 -4.04 -8.97 -18.85
CA VAL A 191 -4.81 -8.38 -19.95
C VAL A 191 -4.62 -9.18 -21.25
N ALA A 192 -3.39 -9.57 -21.56
CA ALA A 192 -3.09 -10.27 -22.81
C ALA A 192 -3.48 -11.78 -22.78
N PHE A 193 -3.27 -12.47 -21.67
CA PHE A 193 -3.38 -13.95 -21.59
C PHE A 193 -4.26 -14.44 -20.44
N GLY A 194 -4.85 -13.54 -19.63
CA GLY A 194 -5.67 -13.92 -18.49
C GLY A 194 -6.93 -14.68 -18.88
N TYR A 195 -7.53 -14.34 -20.03
CA TYR A 195 -8.70 -15.06 -20.54
C TYR A 195 -8.37 -16.52 -20.90
N ASP A 196 -7.26 -16.80 -21.59
CA ASP A 196 -6.89 -18.20 -21.90
C ASP A 196 -6.58 -18.98 -20.63
N THR A 197 -5.90 -18.32 -19.67
CA THR A 197 -5.57 -18.94 -18.38
C THR A 197 -6.85 -19.29 -17.63
N LEU A 198 -7.88 -18.42 -17.67
CA LEU A 198 -9.17 -18.68 -17.06
C LEU A 198 -9.89 -19.86 -17.72
N LEU A 199 -9.91 -19.94 -19.05
CA LEU A 199 -10.50 -21.06 -19.77
C LEU A 199 -9.78 -22.38 -19.44
N TYR A 200 -8.46 -22.35 -19.36
CA TYR A 200 -7.65 -23.52 -18.97
C TYR A 200 -7.98 -23.97 -17.54
N LEU A 201 -8.06 -23.03 -16.59
CA LEU A 201 -8.44 -23.31 -15.21
C LEU A 201 -9.86 -23.86 -15.09
N GLN A 202 -10.81 -23.33 -15.88
CA GLN A 202 -12.18 -23.82 -15.91
C GLN A 202 -12.24 -25.28 -16.40
N GLY A 203 -11.48 -25.62 -17.45
CA GLY A 203 -11.37 -27.01 -17.92
C GLY A 203 -10.81 -27.93 -16.83
N TRP A 204 -9.74 -27.50 -16.15
CA TRP A 204 -9.15 -28.25 -15.04
C TRP A 204 -10.11 -28.44 -13.86
N ALA A 205 -10.85 -27.39 -13.49
CA ALA A 205 -11.84 -27.47 -12.43
C ALA A 205 -12.95 -28.48 -12.75
N GLY A 206 -13.37 -28.56 -14.02
CA GLY A 206 -14.29 -29.60 -14.50
C GLY A 206 -13.74 -31.00 -14.29
N VAL A 207 -12.49 -31.26 -14.72
CA VAL A 207 -11.83 -32.56 -14.56
C VAL A 207 -11.72 -32.97 -13.08
N VAL A 208 -11.35 -32.03 -12.20
CA VAL A 208 -11.27 -32.29 -10.75
C VAL A 208 -12.65 -32.57 -10.16
N SER A 209 -13.67 -31.79 -10.55
CA SER A 209 -15.05 -31.99 -10.10
C SER A 209 -15.57 -33.38 -10.50
N ASP A 210 -15.34 -33.79 -11.74
CA ASP A 210 -15.75 -35.11 -12.24
C ASP A 210 -15.02 -36.25 -11.50
N ALA A 211 -13.72 -36.09 -11.24
CA ALA A 211 -12.93 -37.05 -10.49
C ALA A 211 -13.44 -37.22 -9.04
N VAL A 212 -13.79 -36.11 -8.38
CA VAL A 212 -14.38 -36.12 -7.04
C VAL A 212 -15.76 -36.77 -7.07
N HIS A 213 -16.60 -36.42 -8.04
CA HIS A 213 -17.94 -37.01 -8.18
C HIS A 213 -17.88 -38.53 -8.37
N HIS A 214 -16.98 -39.00 -9.23
CA HIS A 214 -16.76 -40.43 -9.48
C HIS A 214 -16.22 -41.17 -8.26
N TRP A 215 -15.37 -40.52 -7.45
CA TRP A 215 -14.90 -41.07 -6.18
C TRP A 215 -16.06 -41.23 -5.17
N ILE A 216 -16.91 -40.21 -5.04
CA ILE A 216 -18.09 -40.24 -4.15
C ILE A 216 -19.04 -41.38 -4.53
N GLN A 217 -19.27 -41.63 -5.83
CA GLN A 217 -20.17 -42.71 -6.27
C GLN A 217 -19.63 -44.12 -5.98
N ARG A 218 -18.33 -44.28 -5.72
CA ARG A 218 -17.72 -45.59 -5.44
C ARG A 218 -17.63 -45.93 -3.96
N VAL A 219 -17.80 -44.95 -3.07
CA VAL A 219 -17.76 -45.10 -1.61
C VAL A 219 -19.15 -45.35 -1.09
#